data_AF-A0AAW1WHC4-F1
#
_entry.id   AF-A0AAW1WHC4-F1
#
_cell.length_a   1.000
_cell.length_b   1.000
_cell.length_c   1.000
_cell.angle_alpha   90.00
_cell.angle_beta   90.00
_cell.angle_gamma   90.00
#
_symmetry.space_group_name_H-M   'P 1'
#
loop_
_entity.id
_entity.type
_entity.pdbx_description
1 polymer ?
#
loop_
_entity_poly.entity_id
_entity_poly.type
_entity_poly.pdbx_seq_one_letter_code
_entity_poly.pdbx_strand_id
1 'polypeptide(L)' 'MPIMERRELVFLVLQFLDEEEYKEIAHKLEKESGQFFNMKYFEECFTNGEWDEVESELSRFPKCDEIFSEIRKKKKT' A
#
# COMPACT_ATOMS: atom_id res chain seq x y z
N MET A 1 -14.04 -26.07 11.34
CA MET A 1 -14.02 -24.89 10.45
C MET A 1 -12.58 -24.41 10.45
N PRO A 2 -11.84 -24.43 9.33
CA PRO A 2 -10.47 -23.92 9.33
C PRO A 2 -10.52 -22.45 9.74
N ILE A 3 -9.65 -22.07 10.68
CA ILE A 3 -9.48 -20.68 11.08
C ILE A 3 -8.81 -20.00 9.89
N MET A 4 -9.54 -19.15 9.16
CA MET A 4 -8.90 -18.31 8.16
C MET A 4 -7.89 -17.41 8.86
N GLU A 5 -6.70 -17.31 8.29
CA GLU A 5 -5.68 -16.40 8.78
C GLU A 5 -6.16 -14.96 8.62
N ARG A 6 -5.76 -14.06 9.54
CA ARG A 6 -6.20 -12.65 9.55
C ARG A 6 -5.99 -11.96 8.19
N ARG A 7 -4.90 -12.31 7.48
CA ARG A 7 -4.56 -11.77 6.16
C ARG A 7 -5.54 -12.23 5.07
N GLU A 8 -6.04 -13.46 5.15
CA GLU A 8 -7.01 -14.00 4.18
C GLU A 8 -8.36 -13.30 4.33
N LEU A 9 -8.79 -13.03 5.56
CA LEU A 9 -10.02 -12.28 5.82
C LEU A 9 -9.91 -10.85 5.30
N VAL A 10 -8.80 -10.16 5.57
CA VAL A 10 -8.56 -8.80 5.06
C VAL A 10 -8.57 -8.79 3.53
N PHE A 11 -7.96 -9.79 2.89
CA PHE A 11 -7.97 -9.93 1.44
C PHE A 11 -9.39 -10.07 0.87
N LEU A 12 -10.22 -10.94 1.45
CA LEU A 12 -11.62 -11.12 1.00
C LEU A 12 -12.44 -9.83 1.15
N VAL A 13 -12.23 -9.08 2.23
CA VAL A 13 -12.89 -7.79 2.42
C VAL A 13 -12.41 -6.78 1.37
N LEU A 14 -11.12 -6.72 1.08
CA LEU A 14 -10.58 -5.83 0.04
C LEU A 14 -11.13 -6.18 -1.36
N GLN A 15 -11.25 -7.47 -1.69
CA GLN A 15 -11.88 -7.91 -2.94
C GLN A 15 -13.33 -7.43 -3.06
N PHE A 16 -14.12 -7.60 -1.99
CA PHE A 16 -15.50 -7.11 -1.95
C PHE A 16 -15.58 -5.60 -2.14
N LEU A 17 -14.72 -4.82 -1.47
CA LEU A 17 -14.72 -3.37 -1.59
C LEU A 17 -14.32 -2.89 -3.00
N ASP A 18 -13.43 -3.61 -3.69
CA ASP A 18 -13.05 -3.32 -5.07
C ASP A 18 -14.20 -3.62 -6.06
N GLU A 19 -14.87 -4.77 -5.90
CA GLU A 19 -16.02 -5.17 -6.74
C GLU A 19 -17.19 -4.17 -6.67
N GLU A 20 -17.40 -3.57 -5.51
CA GLU A 20 -18.45 -2.56 -5.27
C GLU A 20 -17.98 -1.11 -5.51
N GLU A 21 -16.75 -0.92 -6.02
CA GLU A 21 -16.12 0.39 -6.28
C GLU A 21 -15.95 1.30 -5.03
N TYR A 22 -15.89 0.72 -3.83
CA TYR A 22 -15.66 1.45 -2.56
C TYR A 22 -14.19 1.80 -2.31
N LYS A 23 -13.59 2.53 -3.25
CA LYS A 23 -12.14 2.82 -3.29
C LYS A 23 -11.60 3.50 -2.03
N GLU A 24 -12.32 4.47 -1.48
CA GLU A 24 -11.88 5.17 -0.26
C GLU A 24 -11.86 4.26 0.97
N ILE A 25 -12.84 3.36 1.09
CA ILE A 25 -12.94 2.41 2.21
C ILE A 25 -11.86 1.33 2.06
N ALA A 26 -11.65 0.82 0.85
CA ALA A 26 -10.58 -0.11 0.54
C ALA A 26 -9.22 0.47 0.94
N HIS A 27 -8.93 1.70 0.48
CA HIS A 27 -7.68 2.38 0.78
C HIS A 27 -7.49 2.58 2.29
N LYS A 28 -8.53 3.02 3.01
CA LYS A 28 -8.46 3.18 4.47
C LYS A 28 -8.19 1.85 5.19
N LEU A 29 -8.82 0.77 4.74
CA LEU A 29 -8.61 -0.56 5.31
C LEU A 29 -7.20 -1.10 5.04
N GLU A 30 -6.67 -0.90 3.83
CA GLU A 30 -5.27 -1.24 3.49
C GLU A 30 -4.30 -0.50 4.43
N LYS A 31 -4.51 0.81 4.58
CA LYS A 31 -3.69 1.70 5.40
C LYS A 31 -3.73 1.34 6.89
N GLU A 32 -4.90 1.03 7.45
CA GLU A 32 -5.06 0.66 8.86
C GLU A 32 -4.62 -0.79 9.14
N SER A 33 -4.77 -1.70 8.17
CA SER A 33 -4.40 -3.11 8.35
C SER A 33 -2.90 -3.36 8.17
N GLY A 34 -2.22 -2.55 7.36
CA GLY A 34 -0.79 -2.70 7.03
C GLY A 34 -0.45 -4.04 6.35
N GLN A 35 -1.45 -4.76 5.82
CA GLN A 35 -1.28 -6.09 5.25
C GLN A 35 -1.02 -6.07 3.74
N PHE A 36 -1.40 -5.00 3.05
CA PHE A 36 -1.35 -4.88 1.59
C PHE A 36 -0.76 -3.55 1.15
N PHE A 37 0.17 -3.61 0.20
CA PHE A 37 0.71 -2.44 -0.48
C PHE A 37 -0.11 -2.16 -1.74
N ASN A 38 -0.85 -1.06 -1.76
CA ASN A 38 -1.67 -0.69 -2.90
C ASN A 38 -0.80 -0.05 -3.99
N MET A 39 -0.34 -0.88 -4.92
CA MET A 39 0.52 -0.44 -6.02
C MET A 39 -0.16 0.58 -6.95
N LYS A 40 -1.48 0.47 -7.16
CA LYS A 40 -2.23 1.42 -8.01
C LYS A 40 -2.26 2.81 -7.37
N TYR A 41 -2.62 2.89 -6.09
CA TYR A 41 -2.61 4.15 -5.34
C TYR A 41 -1.20 4.75 -5.29
N PHE A 42 -0.19 3.92 -5.03
CA PHE A 42 1.20 4.36 -5.07
C PHE A 42 1.59 4.93 -6.44
N GLU A 43 1.22 4.27 -7.54
CA GLU A 43 1.50 4.72 -8.91
C GLU A 43 0.78 6.03 -9.24
N GLU A 44 -0.48 6.19 -8.80
CA GLU A 44 -1.25 7.43 -8.95
C GLU A 44 -0.59 8.59 -8.20
N CYS A 45 -0.28 8.43 -6.89
CA CYS A 45 0.42 9.44 -6.11
C CYS A 45 1.80 9.77 -6.69
N PHE A 46 2.55 8.76 -7.14
CA PHE A 46 3.87 8.93 -7.75
C PHE A 46 3.79 9.72 -9.06
N THR A 47 2.82 9.40 -9.92
CA THR A 47 2.61 10.06 -11.21
C THR A 47 2.10 11.50 -11.04
N ASN A 48 1.26 11.74 -10.04
CA ASN A 48 0.75 13.07 -9.71
C ASN A 48 1.77 13.94 -8.97
N GLY A 49 2.89 13.36 -8.49
CA GLY A 49 3.93 14.08 -7.76
C GLY A 49 3.58 14.35 -6.29
N GLU A 50 2.70 13.56 -5.70
CA GLU A 50 2.27 13.63 -4.30
C GLU A 50 3.31 12.97 -3.38
N TRP A 51 4.50 13.57 -3.32
CA TRP A 51 5.69 12.96 -2.69
C TRP A 51 5.53 12.65 -1.19
N ASP A 52 4.76 13.45 -0.45
CA ASP A 52 4.53 13.21 0.99
C ASP A 52 3.76 11.91 1.23
N GLU A 53 2.79 11.60 0.37
CA GLU A 53 1.99 10.37 0.48
C GLU A 53 2.78 9.15 -0.02
N VAL A 54 3.58 9.32 -1.09
CA VAL A 54 4.53 8.31 -1.58
C VAL A 54 5.52 7.89 -0.48
N GLU A 55 6.08 8.84 0.25
CA GLU A 55 6.97 8.55 1.38
C GLU A 55 6.23 7.89 2.55
N SER A 56 5.00 8.33 2.84
CA SER A 56 4.15 7.72 3.87
C SER A 56 3.90 6.24 3.57
N GLU A 57 3.52 5.90 2.34
CA GLU A 57 3.28 4.52 1.91
C GLU A 57 4.56 3.67 1.97
N LEU A 58 5.70 4.15 1.47
CA LEU A 58 6.96 3.39 1.51
C LEU A 58 7.43 3.12 2.94
N SER A 59 7.26 4.08 3.86
CA SER A 59 7.65 3.94 5.27
C SER A 59 6.86 2.86 6.02
N ARG A 60 5.64 2.53 5.57
CA ARG A 60 4.83 1.44 6.13
C ARG A 60 5.37 0.05 5.79
N PHE A 61 6.23 -0.05 4.78
CA PHE A 61 6.81 -1.30 4.31
C PHE A 61 8.34 -1.25 4.43
N PRO A 62 8.92 -1.77 5.54
CA PRO A 62 10.35 -1.63 5.84
C PRO A 62 11.30 -2.06 4.71
N LYS A 63 10.91 -3.08 3.94
CA LYS A 63 11.67 -3.54 2.76
C LYS A 63 11.65 -2.55 1.60
N CYS A 64 10.54 -1.85 1.40
CA CYS A 64 10.39 -0.85 0.35
C CYS A 64 11.16 0.43 0.69
N ASP A 65 11.16 0.83 1.97
CA ASP A 65 11.93 1.98 2.46
C ASP A 65 13.44 1.80 2.25
N GLU A 66 13.99 0.63 2.55
CA GLU A 66 15.41 0.31 2.28
C GLU A 66 15.75 0.47 0.78
N ILE A 67 14.95 -0.14 -0.11
CA ILE A 67 15.15 -0.07 -1.57
C ILE A 67 15.07 1.39 -2.06
N PHE A 68 14.10 2.16 -1.56
CA PHE A 68 13.94 3.56 -1.95
C PHE A 68 15.11 4.43 -1.48
N SER A 69 15.60 4.21 -0.26
CA SER A 69 16.77 4.87 0.30
C SER A 69 18.03 4.57 -0.54
N GLU A 70 18.21 3.33 -0.98
CA GLU A 70 19.31 2.96 -1.88
C GLU A 70 19.23 3.66 -3.25
N ILE A 71 18.04 3.74 -3.85
CA ILE A 71 17.81 4.44 -5.12
C ILE A 71 18.13 5.94 -4.96
N ARG A 72 17.69 6.58 -3.87
CA ARG A 72 18.00 7.99 -3.58
C ARG A 72 19.49 8.26 -3.42
N LYS A 73 20.22 7.35 -2.77
CA LYS A 73 21.68 7.46 -2.61
C LYS A 73 22.39 7.39 -3.96
N LYS A 74 21.98 6.51 -4.87
CA LYS A 74 22.58 6.36 -6.20
C LYS A 74 22.34 7.53 -7.15
N LYS A 75 21.28 8.33 -6.96
CA LYS A 75 21.01 9.54 -7.77
C LYS A 75 21.87 10.76 -7.42
N LYS A 76 22.58 10.74 -6.28
CA LYS A 76 23.44 11.83 -5.81
C LYS A 76 24.93 11.65 -6.16
N THR A 77 25.28 10.59 -6.87
CA THR A 77 26.63 10.27 -7.36
C THR A 77 26.65 10.35 -8.88
#